data_AF-A0A956Z821-F1
#
_entry.id   AF-A0A956Z821-F1
#
_cell.length_a   1.000
_cell.length_b   1.000
_cell.length_c   1.000
_cell.angle_alpha   90.00
_cell.angle_beta   90.00
_cell.angle_gamma   90.00
#
_symmetry.space_group_name_H-M   'P 1'
#
loop_
_entity.id
_entity.type
_entity.pdbx_description
1 polymer ?
#
loop_
_entity_poly.entity_id
_entity_poly.type
_entity_poly.pdbx_seq_one_letter_code
_entity_poly.pdbx_strand_id
1 'polypeptide(L)'
;DCGARIKLIADGDVMPAITTCLSGAGIHAVMGIGGAPQGVLAAAAVKCLGGEIQTQLCWFDDEQRKTIEAFGIDADPDNVYLMDDLVPGDEIVFAASGVTHGDTLKGVRYFGSGARTHSIVMTLKSGLIRFVDTVHLHADNRGPVKI
;
A
#
# COMPACT_ATOMS: atom_id res chain seq x y z
N ASP A 1 5.51 28.83 6.93
CA ASP A 1 5.61 27.41 6.54
C ASP A 1 6.29 26.59 7.62
N CYS A 2 5.94 25.30 7.73
CA CYS A 2 6.24 24.46 8.90
C CYS A 2 7.67 23.87 8.97
N GLY A 3 8.48 24.02 7.91
CA GLY A 3 9.87 23.52 7.88
C GLY A 3 10.04 22.02 7.59
N ALA A 4 8.95 21.31 7.26
CA ALA A 4 8.99 19.90 6.89
C ALA A 4 9.65 19.68 5.52
N ARG A 5 10.25 18.50 5.33
CA ARG A 5 10.78 18.05 4.03
C ARG A 5 9.69 17.35 3.23
N ILE A 6 9.71 17.52 1.91
CA ILE A 6 8.73 16.93 1.00
C ILE A 6 9.44 15.95 0.07
N LYS A 7 8.92 14.72 0.00
CA LYS A 7 9.26 13.75 -1.04
C LYS A 7 8.08 13.67 -2.01
N LEU A 8 8.23 14.26 -3.19
CA LEU A 8 7.19 14.16 -4.23
C LEU A 8 7.22 12.76 -4.83
N ILE A 9 6.03 12.16 -4.94
CA ILE A 9 5.79 10.89 -5.61
C ILE A 9 5.01 11.16 -6.89
N ALA A 10 5.36 10.50 -7.99
CA ALA A 10 4.67 10.67 -9.26
C ALA A 10 3.37 9.85 -9.32
N ASP A 11 3.40 8.64 -8.74
CA ASP A 11 2.29 7.69 -8.72
C ASP A 11 2.46 6.70 -7.55
N GLY A 12 1.38 6.04 -7.14
CA GLY A 12 1.34 5.02 -6.11
C GLY A 12 1.41 5.56 -4.69
N ASP A 13 0.26 5.86 -4.10
CA ASP A 13 0.10 6.35 -2.72
C ASP A 13 0.06 5.24 -1.65
N VAL A 14 -0.25 4.00 -2.04
CA VAL A 14 -0.33 2.83 -1.13
C VAL A 14 1.01 2.53 -0.45
N MET A 15 2.10 2.41 -1.23
CA MET A 15 3.41 2.05 -0.66
C MET A 15 3.99 3.14 0.24
N PRO A 16 3.92 4.44 -0.11
CA PRO A 16 4.25 5.53 0.81
C PRO A 16 3.45 5.47 2.11
N ALA A 17 2.14 5.21 2.06
CA ALA A 17 1.31 5.09 3.26
C ALA A 17 1.74 3.92 4.17
N ILE A 18 2.14 2.79 3.59
CA ILE A 18 2.72 1.67 4.35
C ILE A 18 4.07 2.06 4.98
N THR A 19 4.87 2.80 4.22
CA THR A 19 6.25 3.15 4.58
C THR A 19 6.31 4.13 5.77
N THR A 20 5.26 4.93 6.02
CA THR A 20 5.15 5.77 7.23
C THR A 20 5.18 4.95 8.52
N CYS A 21 4.68 3.72 8.46
CA CYS A 21 4.59 2.83 9.61
C CYS A 21 5.88 2.02 9.85
N LEU A 22 6.88 2.16 8.96
CA LEU A 22 8.14 1.43 9.04
C LEU A 22 9.23 2.31 9.64
N SER A 23 9.63 1.97 10.87
CA SER A 23 10.72 2.66 11.56
C SER A 23 12.02 2.62 10.73
N GLY A 24 12.65 3.77 10.54
CA GLY A 24 13.88 3.91 9.77
C GLY A 24 13.70 4.12 8.26
N ALA A 25 12.47 4.11 7.75
CA ALA A 25 12.22 4.35 6.32
C ALA A 25 12.31 5.83 5.90
N GLY A 26 12.35 6.76 6.86
CA GLY A 26 12.52 8.20 6.60
C GLY A 26 11.28 8.91 6.07
N ILE A 27 10.13 8.24 6.01
CA ILE A 27 8.81 8.80 5.70
C ILE A 27 7.98 8.80 6.99
N HIS A 28 7.33 9.92 7.30
CA HIS A 28 6.62 10.10 8.58
C HIS A 28 5.13 10.41 8.40
N ALA A 29 4.74 10.92 7.24
CA ALA A 29 3.35 11.19 6.88
C ALA A 29 3.21 11.16 5.36
N VAL A 30 2.00 10.86 4.89
CA VAL A 30 1.55 11.04 3.51
C VAL A 30 0.32 11.95 3.56
N MET A 31 0.28 12.94 2.67
CA MET A 31 -0.82 13.90 2.56
C MET A 31 -1.09 14.16 1.09
N GLY A 32 -2.35 14.23 0.70
CA GLY A 32 -2.75 14.50 -0.67
C GLY A 32 -4.13 13.95 -0.99
N ILE A 33 -4.52 14.08 -2.26
CA ILE A 33 -5.73 13.49 -2.81
C ILE A 33 -5.31 12.32 -3.70
N GLY A 34 -5.82 11.14 -3.38
CA GLY A 34 -5.55 9.89 -4.07
C GLY A 34 -6.84 9.21 -4.54
N GLY A 35 -6.71 8.02 -5.12
CA GLY A 35 -7.87 7.24 -5.51
C GLY A 35 -8.55 6.59 -4.31
N ALA A 36 -9.88 6.65 -4.23
CA ALA A 36 -10.63 6.08 -3.10
C ALA A 36 -10.35 4.57 -2.89
N PRO A 37 -10.30 3.70 -3.93
CA PRO A 37 -9.95 2.29 -3.74
C PRO A 37 -8.54 2.08 -3.17
N GLN A 38 -7.57 2.91 -3.57
CA GLN A 38 -6.21 2.88 -3.07
C GLN A 38 -6.15 3.31 -1.61
N GLY A 39 -6.96 4.29 -1.20
CA GLY A 39 -7.15 4.69 0.19
C GLY A 39 -7.58 3.53 1.08
N VAL A 40 -8.59 2.74 0.66
CA VAL A 40 -9.04 1.55 1.40
C VAL A 40 -7.95 0.47 1.44
N LEU A 41 -7.23 0.25 0.34
CA LEU A 41 -6.12 -0.72 0.30
C LEU A 41 -4.96 -0.32 1.23
N ALA A 42 -4.62 0.98 1.25
CA ALA A 42 -3.62 1.54 2.16
C ALA A 42 -4.06 1.41 3.62
N ALA A 43 -5.33 1.71 3.92
CA ALA A 43 -5.92 1.54 5.24
C ALA A 43 -5.77 0.10 5.76
N ALA A 44 -6.06 -0.90 4.94
CA ALA A 44 -5.94 -2.31 5.32
C ALA A 44 -4.49 -2.68 5.69
N ALA A 45 -3.52 -2.16 4.94
CA ALA A 45 -2.11 -2.39 5.19
C ALA A 45 -1.62 -1.66 6.45
N VAL A 46 -2.00 -0.39 6.61
CA VAL A 46 -1.66 0.46 7.76
C VAL A 46 -2.28 -0.08 9.05
N LYS A 47 -3.53 -0.56 9.02
CA LYS A 47 -4.18 -1.23 10.15
C LYS A 47 -3.40 -2.47 10.61
N CYS A 48 -2.92 -3.29 9.67
CA CYS A 48 -2.05 -4.43 10.01
C CYS A 48 -0.74 -4.01 10.71
N LEU A 49 -0.27 -2.78 10.49
CA LEU A 49 0.94 -2.23 11.08
C LEU A 49 0.67 -1.40 12.35
N GLY A 50 -0.60 -1.23 12.75
CA GLY A 50 -0.99 -0.42 13.90
C GLY A 50 -0.86 1.10 13.68
N GLY A 51 -0.84 1.55 12.42
CA GLY A 51 -0.90 2.97 12.08
C GLY A 51 -2.32 3.48 11.92
N GLU A 52 -2.45 4.74 11.48
CA GLU A 52 -3.73 5.42 11.27
C GLU A 52 -3.80 6.02 9.86
N ILE A 53 -5.01 6.06 9.29
CA ILE A 53 -5.31 6.79 8.05
C ILE A 53 -6.67 7.46 8.22
N GLN A 54 -6.77 8.71 7.75
CA GLN A 54 -8.02 9.45 7.69
C GLN A 54 -8.23 9.89 6.26
N THR A 55 -9.46 9.77 5.77
CA THR A 55 -9.80 10.12 4.39
C THR A 55 -11.10 10.90 4.33
N GLN A 56 -11.27 11.62 3.25
CA GLN A 56 -12.46 12.40 2.94
C GLN A 56 -12.76 12.19 1.46
N LEU A 57 -14.04 12.05 1.10
CA LEU A 57 -14.41 11.95 -0.30
C LEU A 57 -14.17 13.29 -0.99
N CYS A 58 -13.52 13.23 -2.14
CA CYS A 58 -13.26 14.38 -2.99
C CYS A 58 -13.65 14.03 -4.42
N TRP A 59 -14.45 14.90 -5.04
CA TRP A 59 -14.81 14.82 -6.45
C TRP A 59 -14.57 16.17 -7.11
N PHE A 60 -14.23 16.14 -8.39
CA PHE A 60 -13.90 17.33 -9.18
C PHE A 60 -15.02 17.69 -10.16
N ASP A 61 -15.96 16.77 -10.40
CA ASP A 61 -17.09 16.94 -11.30
C ASP A 61 -18.34 16.20 -10.80
N ASP A 62 -19.48 16.53 -11.41
CA ASP A 62 -20.78 15.92 -11.09
C ASP A 62 -20.86 14.43 -11.49
N GLU A 63 -20.02 13.97 -12.42
CA GLU A 63 -20.03 12.58 -12.87
C GLU A 63 -19.42 11.67 -11.79
N GLN A 64 -18.32 12.10 -11.18
CA GLN A 64 -17.70 11.45 -10.02
C GLN A 64 -18.65 11.44 -8.83
N ARG A 65 -19.32 12.57 -8.54
CA ARG A 65 -20.33 12.63 -7.48
C ARG A 65 -21.45 11.62 -7.70
N LYS A 66 -22.03 11.57 -8.90
CA LYS A 66 -23.08 10.59 -9.25
C LYS A 66 -22.59 9.15 -9.16
N THR A 67 -21.32 8.91 -9.49
CA THR A 67 -20.71 7.58 -9.37
C THR A 67 -20.65 7.15 -7.91
N ILE A 68 -20.24 8.04 -6.99
CA ILE A 68 -20.24 7.80 -5.54
C ILE A 68 -21.66 7.51 -5.03
N GLU A 69 -22.62 8.37 -5.40
CA GLU A 69 -24.03 8.21 -5.01
C GLU A 69 -24.62 6.89 -5.55
N ALA A 70 -24.22 6.46 -6.76
CA ALA A 70 -24.64 5.18 -7.35
C ALA A 70 -24.10 3.95 -6.59
N PHE A 71 -22.99 4.09 -5.85
CA PHE A 71 -22.52 3.07 -4.91
C PHE A 71 -23.30 3.06 -3.58
N GLY A 72 -24.30 3.93 -3.42
CA GLY A 72 -25.09 4.06 -2.20
C GLY A 72 -24.33 4.75 -1.06
N ILE A 73 -23.25 5.46 -1.38
CA ILE A 73 -22.47 6.23 -0.42
C ILE A 73 -23.02 7.66 -0.40
N ASP A 74 -23.32 8.16 0.79
CA ASP A 74 -23.70 9.57 0.96
C ASP A 74 -22.49 10.46 0.64
N ALA A 75 -22.63 11.30 -0.38
CA ALA A 75 -21.59 12.18 -0.87
C ALA A 75 -21.55 13.48 -0.05
N ASP A 76 -21.36 13.34 1.27
CA ASP A 76 -21.07 14.47 2.16
C ASP A 76 -19.57 14.78 2.08
N PRO A 77 -19.18 15.96 1.55
CA PRO A 77 -17.78 16.32 1.44
C PRO A 77 -17.15 16.56 2.81
N ASP A 78 -17.91 16.83 3.87
CA ASP A 78 -17.36 17.11 5.21
C ASP A 78 -17.18 15.85 6.07
N ASN A 79 -17.61 14.69 5.56
CA ASN A 79 -17.47 13.43 6.28
C ASN A 79 -16.03 12.90 6.25
N VAL A 80 -15.48 12.65 7.44
CA VAL A 80 -14.14 12.06 7.61
C VAL A 80 -14.29 10.58 7.93
N TYR A 81 -13.78 9.73 7.04
CA TYR A 81 -13.73 8.29 7.22
C TYR A 81 -12.44 7.93 7.96
N LEU A 82 -12.60 7.34 9.14
CA LEU A 82 -11.52 6.81 9.97
C LEU A 82 -11.21 5.35 9.59
N MET A 83 -10.20 4.78 10.24
CA MET A 83 -9.74 3.43 9.95
C MET A 83 -10.84 2.37 9.94
N ASP A 84 -11.75 2.39 10.92
CA ASP A 84 -12.82 1.39 11.04
C ASP A 84 -14.00 1.64 10.08
N ASP A 85 -14.15 2.86 9.55
CA ASP A 85 -15.11 3.13 8.48
C ASP A 85 -14.61 2.55 7.14
N LEU A 86 -13.28 2.59 6.93
CA LEU A 86 -12.64 2.09 5.71
C LEU A 86 -12.46 0.57 5.73
N VAL A 87 -12.02 0.02 6.86
CA VAL A 87 -11.68 -1.41 6.98
C VAL A 87 -12.17 -1.95 8.33
N PRO A 88 -13.48 -2.20 8.48
CA PRO A 88 -14.11 -2.61 9.75
C PRO A 88 -13.75 -4.03 10.19
N GLY A 89 -13.13 -4.84 9.31
CA GLY A 89 -12.84 -6.24 9.59
C GLY A 89 -11.71 -6.45 10.61
N ASP A 90 -11.88 -7.45 11.47
CA ASP A 90 -10.83 -7.94 12.39
C ASP A 90 -9.91 -8.98 11.74
N GLU A 91 -10.29 -9.49 10.57
CA GLU A 91 -9.53 -10.48 9.78
C GLU A 91 -9.06 -9.85 8.47
N ILE A 92 -7.91 -9.19 8.53
CA ILE A 92 -7.28 -8.56 7.37
C ILE A 92 -6.03 -9.34 7.00
N VAL A 93 -5.89 -9.61 5.70
CA VAL A 93 -4.66 -10.09 5.09
C VAL A 93 -4.26 -9.09 4.00
N PHE A 94 -3.04 -8.58 4.08
CA PHE A 94 -2.46 -7.73 3.06
C PHE A 94 -1.24 -8.42 2.45
N ALA A 95 -1.10 -8.33 1.14
CA ALA A 95 0.10 -8.80 0.44
C ALA A 95 0.47 -7.85 -0.69
N ALA A 96 1.76 -7.57 -0.82
CA ALA A 96 2.30 -6.78 -1.92
C ALA A 96 3.66 -7.34 -2.36
N SER A 97 3.97 -7.18 -3.65
CA SER A 97 5.26 -7.58 -4.24
C SER A 97 5.83 -6.43 -5.05
N GLY A 98 7.12 -6.17 -4.90
CA GLY A 98 7.80 -5.12 -5.66
C GLY A 98 7.91 -5.49 -7.13
N VAL A 99 7.30 -4.69 -8.00
CA VAL A 99 7.48 -4.80 -9.46
C VAL A 99 8.76 -4.07 -9.87
N THR A 100 8.84 -2.79 -9.55
CA THR A 100 10.03 -1.94 -9.69
C THR A 100 10.70 -1.73 -8.34
N HIS A 101 11.94 -1.21 -8.35
CA HIS A 101 12.65 -0.92 -7.10
C HIS A 101 11.97 0.26 -6.38
N GLY A 102 11.52 0.03 -5.15
CA GLY A 102 10.97 1.05 -4.27
C GLY A 102 11.70 1.09 -2.93
N ASP A 103 11.30 2.02 -2.06
CA ASP A 103 11.95 2.24 -0.76
C ASP A 103 11.86 1.01 0.15
N THR A 104 10.74 0.28 0.08
CA THR A 104 10.43 -0.85 0.98
C THR A 104 10.62 -2.20 0.30
N LEU A 105 10.17 -2.35 -0.96
CA LEU A 105 10.24 -3.60 -1.71
C LEU A 105 11.22 -3.49 -2.87
N LYS A 106 11.99 -4.56 -3.08
CA LYS A 106 12.88 -4.65 -4.24
C LYS A 106 12.04 -5.08 -5.43
N GLY A 107 12.26 -4.46 -6.58
CA GLY A 107 11.66 -4.88 -7.84
C GLY A 107 12.08 -6.29 -8.23
N VAL A 108 11.34 -6.87 -9.17
CA VAL A 108 11.66 -8.18 -9.74
C VAL A 108 13.02 -8.11 -10.42
N ARG A 109 13.91 -9.05 -10.09
CA ARG A 109 15.24 -9.17 -10.71
C ARG A 109 15.36 -10.49 -11.44
N TYR A 110 15.52 -10.44 -12.74
CA TYR A 110 15.80 -11.61 -13.57
C TYR A 110 17.29 -11.92 -13.58
N PHE A 111 17.62 -13.20 -13.62
CA PHE A 111 18.97 -13.73 -13.81
C PHE A 111 18.91 -14.97 -14.72
N GLY A 112 20.06 -15.47 -15.18
CA GLY A 112 20.10 -16.47 -16.27
C GLY A 112 19.31 -17.76 -16.02
N SER A 113 19.05 -18.13 -14.78
CA SER A 113 18.28 -19.33 -14.40
C SER A 113 16.95 -19.04 -13.70
N GLY A 114 16.50 -17.78 -13.63
CA GLY A 114 15.32 -17.46 -12.85
C GLY A 114 14.99 -15.99 -12.62
N ALA A 115 14.14 -15.76 -11.62
CA ALA A 115 13.76 -14.45 -11.13
C ALA A 115 13.79 -14.40 -9.60
N ARG A 116 14.02 -13.23 -9.02
CA ARG A 116 13.96 -12.99 -7.58
C ARG A 116 12.92 -11.91 -7.28
N THR A 117 11.99 -12.21 -6.39
CA THR A 117 10.92 -11.30 -5.97
C THR A 117 11.06 -10.94 -4.50
N HIS A 118 10.70 -9.72 -4.13
CA HIS A 118 10.61 -9.29 -2.74
C HIS A 118 9.18 -8.86 -2.42
N SER A 119 8.57 -9.53 -1.46
CA SER A 119 7.17 -9.36 -1.10
C SER A 119 7.03 -9.07 0.39
N ILE A 120 5.92 -8.45 0.77
CA ILE A 120 5.47 -8.34 2.16
C ILE A 120 4.11 -9.02 2.27
N VAL A 121 3.90 -9.77 3.35
CA VAL A 121 2.62 -10.34 3.73
C VAL A 121 2.34 -9.96 5.17
N MET A 122 1.16 -9.43 5.43
CA MET A 122 0.74 -8.94 6.74
C MET A 122 -0.62 -9.49 7.11
N THR A 123 -0.83 -9.79 8.39
CA THR A 123 -2.11 -10.29 8.90
C THR A 123 -2.45 -9.60 10.22
N LEU A 124 -3.64 -8.99 10.30
CA LEU A 124 -4.06 -8.26 11.49
C LEU A 124 -4.24 -9.21 12.69
N LYS A 125 -5.10 -10.22 12.55
CA LYS A 125 -5.49 -11.13 13.64
C LYS A 125 -4.33 -11.89 14.28
N SER A 126 -3.30 -12.23 13.51
CA SER A 126 -2.11 -12.93 14.01
C SER A 126 -0.91 -12.02 14.24
N GLY A 127 -1.02 -10.72 13.90
CA GLY A 127 0.05 -9.74 14.04
C GLY A 127 1.33 -10.12 13.26
N LEU A 128 1.22 -10.91 12.19
CA LEU A 128 2.39 -11.33 11.43
C LEU A 128 2.70 -10.30 10.36
N ILE A 129 3.95 -9.88 10.30
CA ILE A 129 4.52 -9.06 9.23
C ILE A 129 5.72 -9.83 8.68
N ARG A 130 5.63 -10.28 7.43
CA ARG A 130 6.65 -11.13 6.82
C ARG A 130 7.15 -10.52 5.52
N PHE A 131 8.44 -10.22 5.48
CA PHE A 131 9.16 -10.00 4.24
C PHE A 131 9.55 -11.36 3.65
N VAL A 132 9.24 -11.58 2.38
CA VAL A 132 9.48 -12.83 1.66
C VAL A 132 10.38 -12.52 0.47
N ASP A 133 11.62 -13.01 0.52
CA ASP A 133 12.57 -12.95 -0.59
C ASP A 133 12.62 -14.34 -1.25
N THR A 134 12.09 -14.43 -2.47
CA THR A 134 11.90 -15.70 -3.16
C THR A 134 12.73 -15.75 -4.44
N VAL A 135 13.48 -16.83 -4.61
CA VAL A 135 14.18 -17.18 -5.84
C VAL A 135 13.35 -18.22 -6.61
N HIS A 136 12.87 -17.83 -7.78
CA HIS A 136 12.09 -18.65 -8.70
C HIS A 136 13.02 -19.20 -9.79
N LEU A 137 13.16 -20.51 -9.92
CA LEU A 137 14.00 -21.14 -10.94
C LEU A 137 13.16 -21.52 -12.17
N HIS A 138 13.70 -21.29 -13.36
CA HIS A 138 13.06 -21.77 -14.59
C HIS A 138 13.16 -23.30 -14.63
N ALA A 139 12.06 -23.96 -15.01
CA ALA A 139 11.97 -25.42 -15.04
C ALA A 139 13.10 -26.07 -15.88
N ASP A 140 13.54 -25.36 -16.92
CA ASP A 140 14.45 -25.86 -17.95
C ASP A 140 15.94 -25.59 -17.64
N ASN A 141 16.27 -24.84 -16.58
CA ASN A 141 17.66 -24.45 -16.28
C ASN A 141 18.01 -24.63 -14.80
N ARG A 142 18.27 -25.89 -14.40
CA ARG A 142 18.70 -26.27 -13.03
C ARG A 142 20.20 -26.16 -12.79
N GLY A 143 20.89 -25.26 -13.50
CA GLY A 143 22.30 -24.97 -13.23
C GLY A 143 22.51 -24.46 -11.79
N PRO A 144 23.76 -24.44 -11.30
CA PRO A 144 24.06 -24.00 -9.93
C PRO A 144 23.58 -22.58 -9.69
N VAL A 145 22.74 -22.41 -8.67
CA VAL A 145 22.19 -21.11 -8.26
C VAL A 145 23.20 -20.42 -7.34
N LYS A 146 23.65 -19.23 -7.72
CA LYS A 146 24.45 -18.35 -6.86
C LYS A 146 23.49 -17.35 -6.20
N ILE A 147 23.30 -17.48 -4.88
CA ILE A 147 22.30 -16.74 -4.09
C ILE A 147 22.92 -15.54 -3.39
#